data_AF-A0A0R3SH96-F1
#
_entry.id   AF-A0A0R3SH96-F1
#
_cell.length_a   1.000
_cell.length_b   1.000
_cell.length_c   1.000
_cell.angle_alpha   90.00
_cell.angle_beta   90.00
_cell.angle_gamma   90.00
#
_symmetry.space_group_name_H-M   'P 1'
#
loop_
_entity.id
_entity.type
_entity.pdbx_description
1 polymer ?
#
loop_
_entity_poly.entity_id
_entity_poly.type
_entity_poly.pdbx_seq_one_letter_code
_entity_poly.pdbx_strand_id
1 'polypeptide(L)'
;MSALLARTTFLLARSGTAKLCMPRTVIVPGHRALTRPAFLQNMFDKLEKIENDIDEEAKVGANLPFSIENPRALAIKFIIFIGIAFNIPFVITYYQMKNAKSS
;
A
#
# COMPACT_ATOMS: atom_id res chain seq x y z
N MET A 1 -41.76 -0.31 23.07
CA MET A 1 -40.80 -0.27 21.95
C MET A 1 -41.59 -0.30 20.65
N SER A 2 -41.41 0.73 19.82
CA SER A 2 -42.37 1.16 18.81
C SER A 2 -42.43 0.29 17.56
N ALA A 3 -43.67 -0.03 17.19
CA ALA A 3 -44.30 -0.07 15.86
C ALA A 3 -43.48 -0.57 14.65
N LEU A 4 -43.82 -1.79 14.25
CA LEU A 4 -43.74 -2.31 12.89
C LEU A 4 -44.62 -1.51 11.91
N LEU A 5 -44.07 -1.32 10.71
CA LEU A 5 -44.69 -1.42 9.38
C LEU A 5 -46.01 -0.68 9.05
N ALA A 6 -45.89 0.05 7.94
CA ALA A 6 -46.88 0.23 6.88
C ALA A 6 -48.08 1.16 7.15
N ARG A 7 -48.03 2.33 6.51
CA ARG A 7 -49.20 3.09 6.04
C ARG A 7 -48.76 3.90 4.81
N THR A 8 -49.22 3.54 3.59
CA THR A 8 -50.36 4.16 2.89
C THR A 8 -50.10 5.66 2.61
N THR A 9 -50.21 6.25 1.41
CA THR A 9 -51.16 5.99 0.33
C THR A 9 -51.03 7.10 -0.74
N PHE A 10 -51.54 6.81 -1.93
CA PHE A 10 -52.35 7.68 -2.80
C PHE A 10 -51.75 8.88 -3.58
N LEU A 11 -52.02 8.80 -4.90
CA LEU A 11 -52.43 9.84 -5.85
C LEU A 11 -51.38 10.88 -6.29
N LEU A 12 -51.05 10.90 -7.58
CA LEU A 12 -51.73 11.82 -8.53
C LEU A 12 -51.31 11.52 -9.98
N ALA A 13 -52.29 11.27 -10.83
CA ALA A 13 -52.14 11.39 -12.27
C ALA A 13 -52.12 12.88 -12.66
N ARG A 14 -51.17 13.32 -13.49
CA ARG A 14 -51.43 14.42 -14.45
C ARG A 14 -50.38 14.47 -15.57
N SER A 15 -50.92 14.39 -16.78
CA SER A 15 -50.37 14.79 -18.07
C SER A 15 -49.55 16.08 -18.04
N GLY A 16 -48.45 16.13 -18.80
CA GLY A 16 -47.78 17.39 -19.11
C GLY A 16 -46.40 17.19 -19.74
N THR A 17 -46.36 17.12 -21.05
CA THR A 17 -45.14 17.26 -21.85
C THR A 17 -44.48 18.61 -21.61
N ALA A 18 -43.20 18.59 -21.24
CA ALA A 18 -42.28 19.68 -21.53
C ALA A 18 -40.90 19.07 -21.85
N LYS A 19 -40.64 18.78 -23.13
CA LYS A 19 -39.28 18.57 -23.61
C LYS A 19 -38.58 19.92 -23.60
N LEU A 20 -37.87 20.22 -22.51
CA LEU A 20 -36.92 21.33 -22.51
C LEU A 20 -35.81 20.98 -23.51
N CYS A 21 -35.83 21.63 -24.67
CA CYS A 21 -34.75 21.62 -25.63
C CYS A 21 -33.58 22.36 -24.98
N MET A 22 -32.72 21.62 -24.29
CA MET A 22 -31.44 22.14 -23.82
C MET A 22 -30.59 22.43 -25.06
N PRO A 23 -30.11 23.68 -25.26
CA PRO A 23 -29.11 23.92 -26.28
C PRO A 23 -27.87 23.12 -25.92
N ARG A 24 -27.45 22.27 -26.85
CA ARG A 24 -26.18 21.54 -26.81
C ARG A 24 -25.06 22.58 -26.86
N THR A 25 -24.65 23.08 -25.70
CA THR A 25 -23.39 23.80 -25.57
C THR A 25 -22.28 22.78 -25.79
N VAL A 26 -21.83 22.70 -27.04
CA VAL A 26 -20.54 22.11 -27.37
C VAL A 26 -19.49 23.06 -26.79
N ILE A 27 -19.21 22.91 -25.50
CA ILE A 27 -18.00 23.46 -24.93
C ILE A 27 -16.88 22.56 -25.42
N VAL A 28 -16.12 23.12 -26.36
CA VAL A 28 -14.88 22.59 -26.92
C VAL A 28 -14.04 21.97 -25.79
N PRO A 29 -13.59 20.70 -25.88
CA PRO A 29 -12.55 20.22 -25.00
C PRO A 29 -11.26 20.94 -25.43
N GLY A 30 -11.03 22.10 -24.83
CA GLY A 30 -9.73 22.78 -24.85
C GLY A 30 -8.73 22.06 -23.96
N HIS A 31 -8.63 20.73 -24.03
CA HIS A 31 -7.42 20.06 -23.59
C HIS A 31 -6.43 20.19 -24.74
N ARG A 32 -5.61 21.25 -24.68
CA ARG A 32 -4.32 21.28 -25.37
C ARG A 32 -3.62 19.97 -25.04
N ALA A 33 -3.67 19.02 -25.96
CA ALA A 33 -2.67 17.97 -26.05
C ALA A 33 -1.35 18.66 -26.42
N LEU A 34 -0.73 19.28 -25.42
CA LEU A 34 0.70 19.55 -25.42
C LEU A 34 1.34 18.16 -25.42
N THR A 35 1.53 17.61 -26.62
CA THR A 35 2.37 16.44 -26.86
C THR A 35 3.75 16.78 -26.30
N ARG A 36 3.98 16.39 -25.05
CA ARG A 36 5.29 16.54 -24.41
C ARG A 36 6.27 15.77 -25.29
N PRO A 37 7.45 16.34 -25.61
CA PRO A 37 8.44 15.62 -26.40
C PRO A 37 8.76 14.28 -25.72
N ALA A 38 8.93 13.22 -26.50
CA ALA A 38 9.11 11.84 -26.00
C ALA A 38 10.24 11.72 -24.97
N PHE A 39 11.25 12.59 -25.03
CA PHE A 39 12.31 12.69 -24.04
C PHE A 39 11.81 13.08 -22.64
N LEU A 40 10.90 14.07 -22.54
CA LEU A 40 10.33 14.48 -21.26
C LEU A 40 9.37 13.41 -20.73
N GLN A 41 8.62 12.72 -21.58
CA GLN A 41 7.78 11.59 -21.16
C GLN A 41 8.61 10.52 -20.47
N ASN A 42 9.72 10.07 -21.09
CA ASN A 42 10.63 9.11 -20.46
C ASN A 42 11.20 9.58 -19.11
N MET A 43 11.33 10.91 -18.90
CA MET A 43 11.80 11.46 -17.62
C MET A 43 10.69 11.49 -16.57
N PHE A 44 9.47 11.87 -16.96
CA PHE A 44 8.30 11.80 -16.09
C PHE A 44 7.97 10.36 -15.72
N ASP A 45 8.02 9.42 -16.67
CA ASP A 45 7.77 7.99 -16.41
C ASP A 45 8.80 7.40 -15.43
N LYS A 46 10.06 7.84 -15.49
CA LYS A 46 11.08 7.44 -14.51
C LYS A 46 10.84 8.06 -13.14
N LEU A 47 10.43 9.32 -13.08
CA LEU A 47 10.10 9.99 -11.82
C LEU A 47 8.87 9.35 -11.16
N GLU A 48 7.83 9.07 -11.93
CA GLU A 48 6.63 8.38 -11.48
C GLU A 48 6.94 6.96 -11.01
N LYS A 49 7.85 6.25 -11.69
CA LYS A 49 8.33 4.95 -11.21
C LYS A 49 9.07 5.03 -9.88
N ILE A 50 9.87 6.09 -9.66
CA ILE A 50 10.57 6.32 -8.39
C ILE A 50 9.59 6.72 -7.30
N GLU A 51 8.60 7.56 -7.58
CA GLU A 51 7.54 7.94 -6.64
C GLU A 51 6.75 6.72 -6.18
N ASN A 52 6.38 5.83 -7.11
CA ASN A 52 5.73 4.56 -6.78
C ASN A 52 6.64 3.58 -6.01
N ASP A 53 7.96 3.67 -6.15
CA ASP A 53 8.94 2.88 -5.37
C ASP A 53 9.11 3.45 -3.95
N ILE A 54 8.87 4.75 -3.76
CA ILE A 54 8.94 5.42 -2.45
C ILE A 54 7.64 5.19 -1.65
N ASP A 55 6.48 5.10 -2.32
CA ASP A 55 5.19 4.72 -1.71
C ASP A 55 5.11 3.24 -1.26
N GLU A 56 6.23 2.51 -1.29
CA GLU A 56 6.31 1.14 -0.75
C GLU A 56 6.09 1.06 0.77
N GLU A 57 6.09 2.18 1.52
CA GLU A 57 5.74 2.22 2.95
C GLU A 57 4.34 1.64 3.26
N ALA A 58 3.45 1.56 2.25
CA ALA A 58 2.12 0.95 2.40
C ALA A 58 2.09 -0.58 2.19
N LYS A 59 3.19 -1.22 1.75
CA LYS A 59 3.24 -2.67 1.54
C LYS A 59 3.54 -3.39 2.84
N VAL A 60 2.76 -4.45 3.12
CA VAL A 60 2.95 -5.30 4.29
C VAL A 60 4.37 -5.86 4.29
N GLY A 61 5.19 -5.42 5.24
CA GLY A 61 6.57 -5.86 5.41
C GLY A 61 7.66 -4.94 4.86
N ALA A 62 7.31 -3.86 4.15
CA ALA A 62 8.29 -2.88 3.65
C ALA A 62 8.91 -2.02 4.78
N ASN A 63 8.28 -1.98 5.95
CA ASN A 63 8.79 -1.29 7.14
C ASN A 63 9.83 -2.08 7.93
N LEU A 64 10.11 -3.34 7.54
CA LEU A 64 11.08 -4.17 8.24
C LEU A 64 12.47 -4.02 7.63
N PRO A 65 13.55 -4.02 8.44
CA PRO A 65 14.92 -3.95 7.95
C PRO A 65 15.40 -5.27 7.29
N PHE A 66 14.47 -6.15 6.90
CA PHE A 66 14.73 -7.42 6.24
C PHE A 66 13.58 -7.79 5.31
N SER A 67 13.89 -8.29 4.10
CA SER A 67 12.87 -8.77 3.17
C SER A 67 12.13 -10.01 3.70
N ILE A 68 10.81 -10.00 3.50
CA ILE A 68 9.84 -11.05 3.89
C ILE A 68 9.42 -11.91 2.68
N GLU A 69 9.82 -11.53 1.46
CA GLU A 69 9.36 -12.13 0.20
C GLU A 69 9.55 -13.66 0.13
N ASN A 70 10.66 -14.16 0.68
CA ASN A 70 10.97 -15.58 0.70
C ASN A 70 10.88 -16.15 2.12
N PRO A 71 9.86 -16.97 2.43
CA PRO A 71 9.63 -17.47 3.80
C PRO A 71 10.74 -18.41 4.28
N ARG A 72 11.41 -19.14 3.37
CA ARG A 72 12.55 -20.00 3.76
C ARG A 72 13.78 -19.18 4.12
N ALA A 73 14.09 -18.17 3.32
CA ALA A 73 15.20 -17.26 3.61
C ALA A 73 14.94 -16.46 4.90
N LEU A 74 13.69 -16.06 5.13
CA LEU A 74 13.26 -15.38 6.36
C LEU A 74 13.43 -16.27 7.60
N ALA A 75 12.98 -17.53 7.53
CA ALA A 75 13.15 -18.47 8.63
C ALA A 75 14.63 -18.69 8.98
N ILE A 76 15.50 -18.80 7.97
CA ILE A 76 16.95 -18.92 8.17
C ILE A 76 17.52 -17.68 8.88
N LYS A 77 17.11 -16.47 8.46
CA LYS A 77 17.54 -15.23 9.13
C LYS A 77 17.16 -15.22 10.62
N PHE A 78 15.93 -15.64 10.95
CA PHE A 78 15.48 -15.72 12.34
C PHE A 78 16.22 -16.80 13.15
N ILE A 79 16.42 -17.99 12.57
CA ILE A 79 17.16 -19.07 13.23
C ILE A 79 18.59 -18.64 13.54
N ILE A 80 19.26 -17.97 12.59
CA ILE A 80 20.62 -17.47 12.80
C ILE A 80 20.62 -16.35 13.85
N PHE A 81 19.73 -15.37 13.74
CA PHE A 81 19.66 -14.24 14.67
C PHE A 81 19.44 -14.71 16.12
N ILE A 82 18.43 -15.55 16.33
CA ILE A 82 18.09 -16.09 17.66
C ILE A 82 19.17 -17.06 18.11
N GLY A 83 19.65 -17.94 17.22
CA GLY A 83 20.67 -18.93 17.53
C GLY A 83 21.98 -18.30 17.99
N ILE A 84 22.45 -17.25 17.31
CA ILE A 84 23.65 -16.51 17.73
C ILE A 84 23.40 -15.86 19.10
N ALA A 85 22.32 -15.09 19.24
CA ALA A 85 22.02 -14.39 20.48
C ALA A 85 21.91 -15.35 21.69
N PHE A 86 21.26 -16.50 21.50
CA PHE A 86 21.11 -17.52 22.52
C PHE A 86 22.44 -18.17 22.91
N ASN A 87 23.37 -18.35 21.96
CA ASN A 87 24.65 -19.01 22.22
C ASN A 87 25.72 -18.10 22.86
N ILE A 88 25.59 -16.77 22.76
CA ILE A 88 26.54 -15.80 23.36
C ILE A 88 26.85 -16.09 24.84
N PRO A 89 25.86 -16.23 25.76
CA PRO A 89 26.17 -16.47 27.17
C PRO A 89 26.96 -17.76 27.40
N PHE A 90 26.64 -18.84 26.68
CA PHE A 90 27.36 -20.12 26.81
C PHE A 90 28.82 -20.01 26.35
N VAL A 91 29.06 -19.28 25.27
CA VAL A 91 30.42 -19.02 24.78
C VAL A 91 31.21 -18.20 25.80
N ILE A 92 30.59 -17.16 26.38
CA ILE A 92 31.22 -16.33 27.42
C ILE A 92 31.59 -17.18 28.64
N THR A 93 30.64 -17.98 29.15
CA THR A 93 30.89 -18.86 30.30
C THR A 93 31.99 -19.88 30.00
N TYR A 94 32.01 -20.46 28.79
CA TYR A 94 33.08 -21.37 28.38
C TYR A 94 34.46 -20.70 28.45
N TYR A 95 34.59 -19.47 27.92
CA TYR A 95 35.85 -18.74 28.00
C TYR A 95 36.24 -18.38 29.43
N GLN A 96 35.28 -17.97 30.26
CA GLN A 96 35.54 -17.68 31.68
C GLN A 96 36.03 -18.93 32.43
N MET A 97 35.39 -20.07 32.24
CA MET A 97 35.79 -21.34 32.86
C MET A 97 37.16 -21.81 32.36
N LYS A 98 37.44 -21.68 31.06
CA LYS A 98 38.73 -22.02 30.46
C LYS A 98 39.85 -21.17 31.08
N ASN A 99 39.65 -19.86 31.18
CA ASN A 99 40.64 -18.94 31.72
C ASN A 99 40.86 -19.15 33.23
N ALA A 100 39.80 -19.45 33.99
CA ALA A 100 39.90 -19.78 35.40
C ALA A 100 40.66 -21.09 35.66
N LYS A 101 40.59 -22.06 34.74
CA LYS A 101 41.31 -23.34 34.85
C LYS A 101 42.79 -23.24 34.46
N SER A 102 43.16 -22.25 33.66
CA SER A 102 44.54 -22.01 33.22
C SER A 102 45.34 -21.08 34.15
N SER A 103 44.70 -20.51 35.17
CA SER A 103 45.32 -19.68 36.21
C SER A 103 45.52 -20.48 37.49
#